data_AF-A0AAW7P0Z8-F1
#
_entry.id   AF-A0AAW7P0Z8-F1
#
_cell.length_a   1.000
_cell.length_b   1.000
_cell.length_c   1.000
_cell.angle_alpha   90.00
_cell.angle_beta   90.00
_cell.angle_gamma   90.00
#
_symmetry.space_group_name_H-M   'P 1'
#
loop_
_entity.id
_entity.type
_entity.pdbx_description
1 polymer ?
#
loop_
_entity_poly.entity_id
_entity_poly.type
_entity_poly.pdbx_seq_one_letter_code
_entity_poly.pdbx_strand_id
1 'polypeptide(L)'
;MEVTDFLGQVFSLCLPINFSGHLRVVPTKKSFLFKREVNGVYPGARGNEVQIETEDIRNNENYNIYCTDELSARKFLTPKMLEWFDRQISQNAMCVFLKDKKLFISLYTDRYIFPTPQKPEDIDQLSLVSEYHKLCRELALIKEITAIFEGEAS
;
A
#
# COMPACT_ATOMS: atom_id res chain seq x y z
N MET A 1 5.55 -20.89 18.61
CA MET A 1 6.32 -19.70 18.21
C MET A 1 5.38 -18.86 17.38
N GLU A 2 5.06 -17.66 17.84
CA GLU A 2 4.15 -16.76 17.11
C GLU A 2 4.92 -16.20 15.90
N VAL A 3 4.39 -16.40 14.70
CA VAL A 3 4.99 -15.88 13.46
C VAL A 3 4.26 -14.59 13.13
N THR A 4 4.97 -13.46 13.16
CA THR A 4 4.42 -12.17 12.75
C THR A 4 4.46 -12.05 11.24
N ASP A 5 3.32 -12.27 10.60
CA ASP A 5 3.17 -12.21 9.13
C ASP A 5 3.20 -10.76 8.59
N PHE A 6 2.87 -9.76 9.42
CA PHE A 6 2.87 -8.34 9.06
C PHE A 6 3.22 -7.45 10.25
N LEU A 7 4.08 -6.46 10.02
CA LEU A 7 4.35 -5.37 10.96
C LEU A 7 4.33 -4.03 10.22
N GLY A 8 3.32 -3.22 10.48
CA GLY A 8 3.16 -1.94 9.81
C GLY A 8 1.79 -1.28 10.00
N GLN A 9 1.42 -0.42 9.08
CA GLN A 9 0.19 0.37 9.13
C GLN A 9 -0.78 -0.06 8.04
N VAL A 10 -2.08 -0.08 8.37
CA VAL A 10 -3.17 -0.33 7.41
C VAL A 10 -4.13 0.85 7.44
N PHE A 11 -4.44 1.38 6.27
CA PHE A 11 -5.37 2.47 6.06
C PHE A 11 -6.56 1.99 5.23
N SER A 12 -7.72 2.61 5.46
CA SER A 12 -8.91 2.41 4.64
C SER A 12 -9.48 3.75 4.24
N LEU A 13 -9.82 3.89 2.96
CA LEU A 13 -10.42 5.08 2.37
C LEU A 13 -11.73 4.68 1.69
N CYS A 14 -12.74 5.55 1.78
CA CYS A 14 -13.95 5.43 0.98
C CYS A 14 -13.83 6.38 -0.20
N LEU A 15 -13.64 5.83 -1.39
CA LEU A 15 -13.44 6.60 -2.61
C LEU A 15 -14.79 7.04 -3.21
N PRO A 16 -14.85 8.20 -3.89
CA PRO A 16 -16.03 8.67 -4.60
C PRO A 16 -16.19 8.01 -5.98
N ILE A 17 -15.85 6.72 -6.10
CA ILE A 17 -15.91 5.96 -7.36
C ILE A 17 -16.81 4.73 -7.20
N ASN A 18 -17.34 4.25 -8.33
CA ASN A 18 -17.95 2.93 -8.42
C ASN A 18 -16.99 1.99 -9.14
N PHE A 19 -16.36 1.08 -8.38
CA PHE A 19 -15.51 0.04 -8.94
C PHE A 19 -16.27 -1.30 -8.98
N SER A 20 -16.33 -1.95 -10.14
CA SER A 20 -16.88 -3.30 -10.24
C SER A 20 -15.80 -4.33 -9.91
N GLY A 21 -16.12 -5.31 -9.06
CA GLY A 21 -15.17 -6.36 -8.67
C GLY A 21 -14.12 -5.90 -7.66
N HIS A 22 -12.90 -6.43 -7.76
CA HIS A 22 -11.77 -5.97 -6.95
C HIS A 22 -10.48 -5.83 -7.74
N LEU A 23 -9.56 -5.06 -7.17
CA LEU A 23 -8.21 -4.85 -7.67
C LEU A 23 -7.20 -5.00 -6.54
N ARG A 24 -6.06 -5.61 -6.85
CA ARG A 24 -4.92 -5.86 -5.96
C ARG A 24 -3.67 -5.34 -6.61
N VAL A 25 -2.92 -4.52 -5.91
CA VAL A 25 -1.56 -4.11 -6.31
C VAL A 25 -0.60 -4.69 -5.30
N VAL A 26 0.29 -5.56 -5.77
CA VAL A 26 1.11 -6.42 -4.93
C VAL A 26 2.58 -6.25 -5.30
N PRO A 27 3.44 -5.82 -4.37
CA PRO A 27 4.85 -5.63 -4.65
C PRO A 27 5.52 -6.96 -5.04
N THR A 28 6.31 -6.94 -6.12
CA THR A 28 7.12 -8.09 -6.58
C THR A 28 8.59 -7.89 -6.30
N LYS A 29 9.08 -6.65 -6.28
CA LYS A 29 10.47 -6.30 -5.94
C LYS A 29 10.60 -5.61 -4.59
N LYS A 30 11.83 -5.71 -4.07
CA LYS A 30 12.33 -5.19 -2.80
C LYS A 30 12.05 -3.68 -2.66
N SER A 31 11.59 -3.24 -1.49
CA SER A 31 11.76 -1.82 -1.13
C SER A 31 13.26 -1.52 -0.97
N PHE A 32 13.73 -0.44 -1.57
CA PHE A 32 15.13 0.00 -1.49
C PHE A 32 15.55 0.32 -0.04
N LEU A 33 14.60 0.72 0.80
CA LEU A 33 14.85 1.13 2.19
C LEU A 33 14.90 -0.04 3.18
N PHE A 34 14.09 -1.09 2.98
CA PHE A 34 13.80 -2.06 4.04
C PHE A 34 14.56 -3.39 3.96
N LYS A 35 15.44 -3.61 2.95
CA LYS A 35 16.32 -4.80 2.79
C LYS A 35 15.64 -6.18 3.04
N ARG A 36 14.31 -6.28 3.01
CA ARG A 36 13.56 -7.50 3.28
C ARG A 36 13.15 -8.12 1.94
N GLU A 37 13.44 -9.41 1.78
CA GLU A 37 12.98 -10.16 0.62
C GLU A 37 11.47 -10.36 0.72
N VAL A 38 10.72 -9.89 -0.29
CA VAL A 38 9.30 -10.20 -0.46
C VAL A 38 9.11 -11.54 -1.19
N ASN A 39 10.21 -12.28 -1.42
CA ASN A 39 10.22 -13.55 -2.12
C ASN A 39 9.22 -14.53 -1.49
N GLY A 40 8.09 -14.74 -2.17
CA GLY A 40 7.13 -15.80 -1.89
C GLY A 40 6.01 -15.50 -0.87
N VAL A 41 5.91 -14.29 -0.31
CA VAL A 41 4.87 -14.01 0.72
C VAL A 41 3.53 -13.69 0.09
N TYR A 42 3.52 -13.00 -1.06
CA TYR A 42 2.26 -12.64 -1.68
C TYR A 42 1.79 -13.66 -2.71
N PRO A 43 0.52 -14.07 -2.61
CA PRO A 43 -0.10 -14.95 -3.60
C PRO A 43 -0.13 -14.26 -4.98
N GLY A 44 0.06 -15.07 -6.03
CA GLY A 44 -0.23 -14.66 -7.41
C GLY A 44 -1.72 -14.40 -7.64
N ALA A 45 -2.15 -14.43 -8.91
CA ALA A 45 -3.56 -14.33 -9.25
C ALA A 45 -4.40 -15.39 -8.49
N ARG A 46 -5.55 -14.97 -7.95
CA ARG A 46 -6.46 -15.83 -7.17
C ARG A 46 -7.81 -15.97 -7.86
N GLY A 47 -8.34 -17.19 -7.91
CA GLY A 47 -9.70 -17.45 -8.41
C GLY A 47 -9.86 -17.00 -9.85
N ASN A 48 -10.77 -16.05 -10.09
CA ASN A 48 -11.04 -15.46 -11.40
C ASN A 48 -10.27 -14.15 -11.66
N GLU A 49 -9.25 -13.85 -10.85
CA GLU A 49 -8.38 -12.69 -11.10
C GLU A 49 -7.58 -12.86 -12.40
N VAL A 50 -7.51 -11.79 -13.17
CA VAL A 50 -6.56 -11.62 -14.28
C VAL A 50 -5.46 -10.66 -13.85
N GLN A 51 -4.23 -10.97 -14.25
CA GLN A 51 -3.11 -10.04 -14.08
C GLN A 51 -3.16 -9.00 -15.20
N ILE A 52 -3.04 -7.74 -14.83
CA ILE A 52 -2.89 -6.64 -15.79
C ILE A 52 -1.41 -6.42 -16.02
N GLU A 53 -0.98 -6.59 -17.27
CA GLU A 53 0.28 -6.05 -17.74
C GLU A 53 0.06 -4.60 -18.16
N THR A 54 0.84 -3.70 -17.60
CA THR A 54 0.88 -2.29 -18.01
C THR A 54 1.90 -2.09 -19.12
N GLU A 55 1.76 -1.03 -19.91
CA GLU A 55 2.70 -0.73 -21.00
C GLU A 55 4.06 -0.23 -20.49
N ASP A 56 4.15 0.24 -19.23
CA ASP A 56 5.42 0.63 -18.60
C ASP A 56 6.09 -0.59 -17.95
N ILE A 57 7.21 -1.00 -18.55
CA ILE A 57 8.04 -2.12 -18.10
C ILE A 57 8.45 -1.95 -16.62
N ARG A 58 8.66 -0.72 -16.13
CA ARG A 58 9.07 -0.46 -14.75
C ARG A 58 8.00 -0.82 -13.73
N ASN A 59 6.72 -0.72 -14.12
CA ASN A 59 5.59 -1.06 -13.25
C ASN A 59 5.52 -2.57 -13.09
N ASN A 60 5.53 -3.29 -14.22
CA ASN A 60 5.48 -4.76 -14.26
C ASN A 60 6.68 -5.42 -13.57
N GLU A 61 7.81 -4.70 -13.50
CA GLU A 61 8.97 -5.16 -12.78
C GLU A 61 8.85 -5.03 -11.27
N ASN A 62 8.16 -4.02 -10.74
CA ASN A 62 8.16 -3.68 -9.32
C ASN A 62 6.95 -4.21 -8.55
N TYR A 63 5.83 -4.41 -9.23
CA TYR A 63 4.61 -4.98 -8.65
C TYR A 63 3.73 -5.62 -9.72
N ASN A 64 2.85 -6.51 -9.27
CA ASN A 64 1.81 -7.09 -10.08
C ASN A 64 0.47 -6.44 -9.74
N ILE A 65 -0.35 -6.22 -10.76
CA ILE A 65 -1.73 -5.78 -10.59
C ILE A 65 -2.64 -6.96 -10.96
N TYR A 66 -3.55 -7.33 -10.07
CA TYR A 66 -4.57 -8.34 -10.32
C TYR A 66 -5.95 -7.73 -10.18
N CYS A 67 -6.91 -8.14 -11.00
CA CYS A 67 -8.28 -7.66 -10.90
C CYS A 67 -9.29 -8.71 -11.37
N THR A 68 -10.56 -8.55 -11.00
CA THR A 68 -11.66 -9.40 -11.50
C THR A 68 -12.50 -8.73 -12.59
N ASP A 69 -12.31 -7.42 -12.80
CA ASP A 69 -12.98 -6.66 -13.86
C ASP A 69 -11.96 -5.71 -14.51
N GLU A 70 -11.45 -6.12 -15.66
CA GLU A 70 -10.36 -5.40 -16.34
C GLU A 70 -10.78 -4.00 -16.78
N LEU A 71 -12.04 -3.82 -17.19
CA LEU A 71 -12.54 -2.51 -17.61
C LEU A 71 -12.55 -1.50 -16.47
N SER A 72 -13.08 -1.86 -15.29
CA SER A 72 -13.04 -0.99 -14.11
C SER A 72 -11.62 -0.76 -13.63
N ALA A 73 -10.79 -1.80 -13.66
CA ALA A 73 -9.37 -1.70 -13.31
C ALA A 73 -8.63 -0.68 -14.19
N ARG A 74 -8.74 -0.77 -15.52
CA ARG A 74 -8.09 0.16 -16.44
C ARG A 74 -8.57 1.61 -16.29
N LYS A 75 -9.86 1.82 -15.96
CA LYS A 75 -10.39 3.15 -15.64
C LYS A 75 -9.81 3.72 -14.35
N PHE A 76 -9.61 2.88 -13.35
CA PHE A 76 -9.03 3.27 -12.06
C PHE A 76 -7.51 3.53 -12.15
N LEU A 77 -6.80 2.73 -12.95
CA LEU A 77 -5.34 2.79 -13.12
C LEU A 77 -4.92 3.92 -14.07
N THR A 78 -5.27 5.16 -13.72
CA THR A 78 -4.82 6.34 -14.46
C THR A 78 -3.29 6.47 -14.38
N PRO A 79 -2.62 7.17 -15.33
CA PRO A 79 -1.18 7.37 -15.28
C PRO A 79 -0.69 7.97 -13.94
N LYS A 80 -1.49 8.89 -13.36
CA LYS A 80 -1.20 9.51 -12.05
C LYS A 80 -1.28 8.50 -10.89
N MET A 81 -2.24 7.58 -10.93
CA MET A 81 -2.34 6.50 -9.94
C MET A 81 -1.18 5.51 -10.05
N LEU A 82 -0.77 5.16 -11.28
CA LEU A 82 0.37 4.28 -11.52
C LEU A 82 1.68 4.92 -11.01
N GLU A 83 1.94 6.19 -11.35
CA GLU A 83 3.10 6.93 -10.85
C GLU A 83 3.14 6.99 -9.31
N TRP A 84 1.96 7.15 -8.68
CA TRP A 84 1.86 7.10 -7.22
C TRP A 84 2.19 5.71 -6.67
N PHE A 85 1.70 4.62 -7.30
CA PHE A 85 2.08 3.26 -6.91
C PHE A 85 3.59 3.03 -7.04
N ASP A 86 4.21 3.44 -8.15
CA ASP A 86 5.64 3.25 -8.38
C ASP A 86 6.48 3.87 -7.26
N ARG A 87 6.17 5.12 -6.89
CA ARG A 87 6.86 5.84 -5.81
C ARG A 87 6.66 5.16 -4.45
N GLN A 88 5.41 4.81 -4.11
CA GLN A 88 5.09 4.29 -2.79
C GLN A 88 5.54 2.84 -2.58
N ILE A 89 5.44 2.00 -3.62
CA ILE A 89 5.87 0.60 -3.57
C ILE A 89 7.39 0.53 -3.41
N SER A 90 8.13 1.35 -4.18
CA SER A 90 9.59 1.42 -4.10
C SER A 90 10.09 1.85 -2.72
N GLN A 91 9.36 2.74 -2.05
CA GLN A 91 9.75 3.27 -0.73
C GLN A 91 9.29 2.36 0.42
N ASN A 92 8.05 1.88 0.39
CA ASN A 92 7.36 1.35 1.58
C ASN A 92 6.90 -0.11 1.45
N ALA A 93 7.23 -0.80 0.36
CA ALA A 93 6.70 -2.14 0.03
C ALA A 93 5.16 -2.18 0.19
N MET A 94 4.52 -1.11 -0.30
CA MET A 94 3.09 -0.91 -0.16
C MET A 94 2.30 -1.99 -0.91
N CYS A 95 1.19 -2.45 -0.33
CA CYS A 95 0.20 -3.27 -1.00
C CYS A 95 -1.16 -2.56 -0.96
N VAL A 96 -1.94 -2.73 -2.03
CA VAL A 96 -3.24 -2.07 -2.20
C VAL A 96 -4.32 -3.11 -2.51
N PHE A 97 -5.49 -2.94 -1.89
CA PHE A 97 -6.69 -3.70 -2.21
C PHE A 97 -7.88 -2.76 -2.37
N LEU A 98 -8.50 -2.76 -3.55
CA LEU A 98 -9.71 -2.00 -3.84
C LEU A 98 -10.86 -2.97 -4.05
N LYS A 99 -11.98 -2.74 -3.35
CA LYS A 99 -13.24 -3.45 -3.61
C LYS A 99 -14.40 -2.49 -3.45
N ASP A 100 -15.29 -2.47 -4.44
CA ASP A 100 -16.45 -1.57 -4.54
C ASP A 100 -16.05 -0.08 -4.47
N LYS A 101 -16.04 0.51 -3.28
CA LYS A 101 -15.60 1.89 -3.03
C LYS A 101 -14.57 2.00 -1.91
N LYS A 102 -14.11 0.86 -1.37
CA LYS A 102 -13.18 0.80 -0.26
C LYS A 102 -11.78 0.48 -0.77
N LEU A 103 -10.87 1.41 -0.56
CA LEU A 103 -9.45 1.25 -0.84
C LEU A 103 -8.73 0.97 0.47
N PHE A 104 -8.05 -0.16 0.54
CA PHE A 104 -7.19 -0.56 1.65
C PHE A 104 -5.74 -0.44 1.20
N ILE A 105 -4.91 0.15 2.06
CA ILE A 105 -3.49 0.36 1.81
C ILE A 105 -2.73 -0.18 3.02
N SER A 106 -1.79 -1.10 2.79
CA SER A 106 -0.89 -1.58 3.82
C SER A 106 0.54 -1.14 3.54
N LEU A 107 1.20 -0.57 4.53
CA LEU A 107 2.61 -0.18 4.49
C LEU A 107 3.41 -1.06 5.43
N TYR A 108 4.45 -1.71 4.92
CA TYR A 108 5.38 -2.50 5.72
C TYR A 108 6.47 -1.58 6.26
N THR A 109 6.18 -0.93 7.38
CA THR A 109 7.09 0.05 8.00
C THR A 109 7.97 -0.54 9.11
N ASP A 110 7.74 -1.82 9.47
CA ASP A 110 8.45 -2.56 10.53
C ASP A 110 8.38 -1.86 11.91
N ARG A 111 7.31 -1.06 12.13
CA ARG A 111 7.11 -0.30 13.37
C ARG A 111 5.64 -0.18 13.73
N TYR A 112 5.39 -0.01 15.03
CA TYR A 112 4.13 0.52 15.54
C TYR A 112 4.21 2.05 15.68
N ILE A 113 3.04 2.70 15.60
CA ILE A 113 2.86 4.07 16.09
C ILE A 113 2.31 3.92 17.51
N PHE A 114 2.97 4.53 18.49
CA PHE A 114 2.68 4.38 19.91
C PHE A 114 2.85 2.92 20.41
N PRO A 115 4.05 2.33 20.31
CA PRO A 115 4.29 0.98 20.83
C PRO A 115 4.06 0.93 22.34
N THR A 116 3.48 -0.17 22.82
CA THR A 116 3.41 -0.44 24.27
C THR A 116 4.78 -0.92 24.74
N PRO A 117 5.45 -0.22 25.69
CA PRO A 117 6.71 -0.66 26.28
C PRO A 117 6.60 -2.10 26.80
N GLN A 118 7.58 -2.94 26.47
CA GLN A 118 7.64 -4.32 26.98
C GLN A 118 8.70 -4.46 28.08
N LYS A 119 9.69 -3.57 28.10
CA LYS A 119 10.76 -3.53 29.09
C LYS A 119 10.95 -2.13 29.65
N PRO A 120 11.56 -1.99 30.84
CA PRO A 120 11.83 -0.68 31.43
C PRO A 120 12.59 0.26 30.50
N GLU A 121 13.55 -0.24 29.72
CA GLU A 121 14.35 0.57 28.80
C GLU A 121 13.52 1.16 27.64
N ASP A 122 12.40 0.53 27.29
CA ASP A 122 11.49 1.05 26.27
C ASP A 122 10.75 2.30 26.75
N ILE A 123 10.54 2.42 28.08
CA ILE A 123 9.89 3.59 28.70
C ILE A 123 10.76 4.82 28.50
N ASP A 124 12.07 4.69 28.69
CA ASP A 124 13.04 5.78 28.51
C ASP A 124 13.14 6.25 27.06
N GLN A 125 12.79 5.38 26.11
CA GLN A 125 12.77 5.68 24.68
C GLN A 125 11.43 6.27 24.20
N LEU A 126 10.40 6.31 25.06
CA LEU A 126 9.13 6.92 24.70
C LEU A 126 9.32 8.41 24.46
N SER A 127 8.97 8.84 23.24
CA SER A 127 9.00 10.24 22.87
C SER A 127 7.73 10.59 22.12
N LEU A 128 6.88 11.39 22.75
CA LEU A 128 5.67 11.92 22.11
C LEU A 128 5.99 12.65 20.80
N VAL A 129 7.13 13.35 20.75
CA VAL A 129 7.60 14.06 19.55
C VAL A 129 7.98 13.07 18.44
N SER A 130 8.68 11.97 18.77
CA SER A 130 9.01 10.93 17.80
C SER A 130 7.76 10.26 17.24
N GLU A 131 6.82 9.87 18.11
CA GLU A 131 5.56 9.24 17.70
C GLU A 131 4.68 10.19 16.88
N TYR A 132 4.64 11.48 17.25
CA TYR A 132 3.96 12.51 16.46
C TYR A 132 4.53 12.61 15.05
N HIS A 133 5.86 12.63 14.90
CA HIS A 133 6.49 12.66 13.57
C HIS A 133 6.18 11.42 12.73
N LYS A 134 6.13 10.22 13.36
CA LYS A 134 5.69 8.99 12.67
C LYS A 134 4.26 9.16 12.16
N LEU A 135 3.34 9.59 13.02
CA LEU A 135 1.95 9.84 12.64
C LEU A 135 1.82 10.86 11.51
N CYS A 136 2.57 11.96 11.54
CA CYS A 136 2.57 12.95 10.47
C CYS A 136 3.01 12.38 9.11
N ARG A 137 3.99 11.47 9.08
CA ARG A 137 4.40 10.79 7.84
C ARG A 137 3.29 9.93 7.27
N GLU A 138 2.61 9.17 8.12
CA GLU A 138 1.48 8.33 7.71
C GLU A 138 0.30 9.19 7.18
N LEU A 139 0.01 10.30 7.87
CA LEU A 139 -1.01 11.25 7.43
C LEU A 139 -0.67 11.92 6.09
N ALA A 140 0.62 12.18 5.81
CA ALA A 140 1.04 12.73 4.54
C ALA A 140 0.69 11.80 3.37
N LEU A 141 0.92 10.50 3.53
CA LEU A 141 0.57 9.49 2.53
C LEU A 141 -0.94 9.48 2.22
N ILE A 142 -1.77 9.52 3.27
CA ILE A 142 -3.23 9.56 3.12
C ILE A 142 -3.68 10.83 2.40
N LYS A 143 -3.08 11.99 2.73
CA LYS A 143 -3.38 13.25 2.07
C LYS A 143 -3.01 13.22 0.59
N GLU A 144 -1.83 12.69 0.26
CA GLU A 144 -1.37 12.59 -1.13
C GLU A 144 -2.35 11.78 -1.99
N ILE A 145 -2.75 10.59 -1.53
CA ILE A 145 -3.69 9.76 -2.32
C ILE A 145 -5.08 10.40 -2.40
N THR A 146 -5.54 11.05 -1.33
CA THR A 146 -6.83 11.77 -1.35
C THR A 146 -6.82 12.89 -2.40
N ALA A 147 -5.70 13.64 -2.49
CA ALA A 147 -5.53 14.70 -3.49
C ALA A 147 -5.48 14.18 -4.94
N ILE A 148 -5.12 12.91 -5.17
CA ILE A 148 -5.23 12.31 -6.50
C ILE A 148 -6.69 12.27 -6.95
N PHE A 149 -7.59 11.83 -6.06
CA PHE A 149 -9.03 11.72 -6.36
C PHE A 149 -9.76 13.07 -6.34
N GLU A 150 -9.34 14.04 -5.52
CA GLU A 150 -9.94 15.38 -5.52
C GLU A 150 -9.63 16.16 -6.81
N GLY A 151 -8.44 15.98 -7.38
CA GLY A 151 -8.04 16.63 -8.63
C GLY A 151 -8.74 16.10 -9.89
N GLU A 152 -9.50 15.00 -9.80
CA GLU A 152 -10.29 14.43 -10.90
C GLU A 152 -11.75 14.93 -10.91
N ALA A 153 -12.17 15.68 -9.89
CA ALA A 153 -13.52 16.26 -9.76
C ALA A 153 -13.62 17.73 -10.22
N SER A 154 -12.56 18.27 -10.85
CA SER A 154 -12.48 19.65 -11.36
C SER A 154 -12.52 19.70 -12.89
#